data_AF-A0A7Z7Y9K6-F1
#
_entry.id   AF-A0A7Z7Y9K6-F1
#
_cell.length_a   1.000
_cell.length_b   1.000
_cell.length_c   1.000
_cell.angle_alpha   90.00
_cell.angle_beta   90.00
_cell.angle_gamma   90.00
#
_symmetry.space_group_name_H-M   'P 1'
#
loop_
_entity.id
_entity.type
_entity.pdbx_description
1 polymer ?
#
loop_
_entity_poly.entity_id
_entity_poly.type
_entity_poly.pdbx_seq_one_letter_code
_entity_poly.pdbx_strand_id
1 'polypeptide(L)'
;MRLNDIEQFLLKLEKNEQLVFNDCPDDRILPLIPFFQLVHVLNLDEIIRFLISLEQSLQGKLVRSEGYLMITLSDDVYDEEELRRLTIQLLEKMRF
;
A
#
# COMPACT_ATOMS: atom_id res chain seq x y z
N MET A 1 22.46 9.36 9.21
CA MET A 1 21.70 10.10 8.19
C MET A 1 20.22 9.88 8.48
N ARG A 2 19.38 10.92 8.47
CA ARG A 2 17.94 10.78 8.78
C ARG A 2 17.22 10.52 7.46
N LEU A 3 16.45 9.43 7.39
CA LEU A 3 15.70 9.07 6.18
C LEU A 3 14.57 10.09 5.94
N ASN A 4 14.33 10.46 4.69
CA ASN A 4 13.17 11.26 4.28
C ASN A 4 11.88 10.41 4.27
N ASP A 5 10.72 11.04 4.06
CA ASP A 5 9.42 10.36 4.14
C ASP A 5 9.26 9.25 3.10
N ILE A 6 9.80 9.45 1.88
CA ILE A 6 9.79 8.43 0.82
C ILE A 6 10.67 7.24 1.21
N GLU A 7 11.89 7.49 1.68
CA GLU A 7 12.81 6.45 2.13
C GLU A 7 12.24 5.64 3.31
N GLN A 8 11.56 6.32 4.24
CA GLN A 8 10.88 5.65 5.35
C GLN A 8 9.71 4.79 4.86
N PHE A 9 8.93 5.27 3.89
CA PHE A 9 7.86 4.51 3.26
C PHE A 9 8.39 3.25 2.56
N LEU A 10 9.45 3.38 1.76
CA LEU A 10 10.09 2.24 1.08
C LEU A 10 10.65 1.22 2.08
N LEU A 11 11.33 1.68 3.14
CA LEU A 11 11.83 0.80 4.19
C LEU A 11 10.70 0.06 4.93
N LYS A 12 9.53 0.69 5.07
CA LYS A 12 8.35 0.03 5.65
C LYS A 12 7.82 -1.05 4.71
N LEU A 13 7.73 -0.79 3.41
CA LEU A 13 7.34 -1.80 2.42
C LEU A 13 8.25 -3.03 2.49
N GLU A 14 9.57 -2.84 2.50
CA GLU A 14 10.52 -3.95 2.59
C GLU A 14 10.32 -4.80 3.86
N LYS A 15 10.05 -4.17 5.00
CA LYS A 15 9.76 -4.87 6.25
C LYS A 15 8.44 -5.62 6.20
N ASN A 16 7.42 -5.01 5.61
CA ASN A 16 6.12 -5.64 5.44
C ASN A 16 6.22 -6.86 4.50
N GLU A 17 6.97 -6.74 3.40
CA GLU A 17 7.21 -7.85 2.46
C GLU A 17 7.86 -9.04 3.18
N GLN A 18 8.88 -8.80 4.01
CA GLN A 18 9.51 -9.85 4.81
C GLN A 18 8.52 -10.51 5.78
N LEU A 19 7.65 -9.74 6.44
CA LEU A 19 6.67 -10.29 7.35
C LEU A 19 5.61 -11.11 6.61
N VAL A 20 4.98 -10.51 5.60
CA VAL A 20 3.85 -11.09 4.87
C VAL A 20 4.25 -12.40 4.19
N PHE A 21 5.35 -12.40 3.45
CA PHE A 21 5.74 -13.58 2.67
C PHE A 21 6.31 -14.73 3.51
N ASN A 22 6.70 -14.48 4.77
CA ASN A 22 7.16 -15.52 5.68
C ASN A 22 6.09 -15.99 6.67
N ASP A 23 5.24 -15.07 7.15
CA ASP A 23 4.40 -15.29 8.32
C ASP A 23 2.88 -15.20 8.04
N CYS A 24 2.47 -14.73 6.85
CA CYS A 24 1.05 -14.51 6.51
C CYS A 24 0.62 -15.25 5.23
N PRO A 25 0.79 -16.59 5.13
CA PRO A 25 0.48 -17.34 3.91
C PRO A 25 -1.02 -17.37 3.54
N ASP A 26 -1.90 -17.17 4.53
CA ASP A 26 -3.35 -17.23 4.35
C ASP A 26 -3.99 -15.86 4.06
N ASP A 27 -3.21 -14.77 4.12
CA ASP A 27 -3.73 -13.43 3.83
C ASP A 27 -4.02 -13.27 2.33
N ARG A 28 -5.12 -12.57 2.01
CA ARG A 28 -5.39 -12.12 0.65
C ARG A 28 -4.42 -11.04 0.27
N ILE A 29 -3.79 -11.16 -0.89
CA ILE A 29 -2.92 -10.14 -1.46
C ILE A 29 -3.64 -9.50 -2.65
N LEU A 30 -3.98 -8.22 -2.51
CA LEU A 30 -4.87 -7.53 -3.46
C LEU A 30 -4.16 -6.32 -4.07
N PRO A 31 -4.15 -6.16 -5.41
CA PRO A 31 -3.49 -5.05 -6.06
C PRO A 31 -4.25 -3.73 -5.84
N LEU A 32 -3.50 -2.66 -5.55
CA LEU A 32 -4.03 -1.30 -5.50
C LEU A 32 -3.73 -0.56 -6.81
N ILE A 33 -2.44 -0.38 -7.11
CA ILE A 33 -1.95 0.33 -8.28
C ILE A 33 -0.62 -0.26 -8.77
N PRO A 34 -0.27 -0.15 -10.06
CA PRO A 34 1.10 -0.42 -10.51
C PRO A 34 2.11 0.44 -9.73
N PHE A 35 3.13 -0.18 -9.14
CA PHE A 35 4.06 0.52 -8.24
C PHE A 35 4.82 1.64 -8.95
N PHE A 36 5.17 1.44 -10.22
CA PHE A 36 5.86 2.45 -11.03
C PHE A 36 5.06 3.74 -11.19
N GLN A 37 3.72 3.72 -11.03
CA GLN A 37 2.93 4.94 -11.14
C GLN A 37 3.30 5.97 -10.07
N LEU A 38 3.78 5.53 -8.89
CA LEU A 38 4.17 6.45 -7.82
C LEU A 38 5.29 7.40 -8.23
N VAL A 39 6.20 6.99 -9.13
CA VAL A 39 7.29 7.87 -9.59
C VAL A 39 6.80 8.99 -10.51
N HIS A 40 5.58 8.88 -11.02
CA HIS A 40 4.95 9.84 -11.91
C HIS A 40 3.97 10.77 -11.18
N VAL A 41 3.73 10.55 -9.88
CA VAL A 41 2.80 11.37 -9.10
C VAL A 41 3.47 12.66 -8.66
N LEU A 42 2.88 13.81 -9.00
CA LEU A 42 3.37 15.14 -8.63
C LEU A 42 3.19 15.45 -7.14
N ASN A 43 2.14 14.93 -6.51
CA ASN A 43 1.83 15.06 -5.08
C ASN A 43 2.20 13.81 -4.27
N LEU A 44 3.38 13.23 -4.53
CA LEU A 44 3.81 11.94 -3.96
C LEU A 44 3.74 11.90 -2.42
N ASP A 45 4.16 12.96 -1.72
CA ASP A 45 4.11 13.00 -0.26
C ASP A 45 2.68 12.89 0.29
N GLU A 46 1.70 13.50 -0.38
CA GLU A 46 0.28 13.37 -0.01
C GLU A 46 -0.21 11.94 -0.22
N ILE A 47 0.17 11.34 -1.35
CA ILE A 47 -0.20 9.96 -1.69
C ILE A 47 0.43 8.96 -0.72
N ILE A 48 1.69 9.12 -0.34
CA ILE A 48 2.33 8.25 0.67
C ILE A 48 1.59 8.33 2.01
N ARG A 49 1.22 9.53 2.47
CA ARG A 49 0.44 9.67 3.71
C ARG A 49 -0.93 9.00 3.60
N PHE A 50 -1.60 9.15 2.45
CA PHE A 50 -2.87 8.49 2.20
C PHE A 50 -2.73 6.96 2.21
N LEU A 51 -1.68 6.41 1.58
CA LEU A 51 -1.37 4.98 1.57
C LEU A 51 -1.12 4.44 2.98
N ILE A 52 -0.34 5.16 3.79
CA ILE A 52 -0.10 4.79 5.20
C ILE A 52 -1.42 4.80 5.99
N SER A 53 -2.27 5.80 5.77
CA SER A 53 -3.60 5.84 6.41
C SER A 53 -4.47 4.68 5.95
N LEU A 54 -4.47 4.36 4.66
CA LEU A 54 -5.23 3.26 4.07
C LEU A 54 -4.81 1.92 4.68
N GLU A 55 -3.51 1.68 4.80
CA GLU A 55 -2.95 0.49 5.44
C GLU A 55 -3.45 0.33 6.88
N GLN A 56 -3.47 1.43 7.65
CA GLN A 56 -3.98 1.43 9.03
C GLN A 56 -5.49 1.20 9.09
N SER A 57 -6.26 1.87 8.23
CA SER A 57 -7.73 1.75 8.21
C SER A 57 -8.19 0.34 7.87
N LEU A 58 -7.53 -0.32 6.92
CA LEU A 58 -7.83 -1.68 6.52
C LEU A 58 -7.20 -2.74 7.43
N GLN A 59 -6.43 -2.34 8.45
CA GLN A 59 -5.65 -3.24 9.31
C GLN A 59 -4.74 -4.18 8.50
N GLY A 60 -4.30 -3.73 7.32
CA GLY A 60 -3.51 -4.52 6.38
C GLY A 60 -2.03 -4.20 6.40
N LYS A 61 -1.29 -4.80 5.46
CA LYS A 61 0.11 -4.45 5.18
C LYS A 61 0.29 -4.10 3.71
N LEU A 62 0.88 -2.95 3.44
CA LEU A 62 1.28 -2.63 2.08
C LEU A 62 2.55 -3.39 1.73
N VAL A 63 2.55 -4.05 0.58
CA VAL A 63 3.68 -4.80 0.04
C VAL A 63 3.81 -4.50 -1.45
N ARG A 64 4.99 -4.75 -2.01
CA ARG A 64 5.19 -4.78 -3.45
C ARG A 64 5.36 -6.21 -3.92
N SER A 65 4.62 -6.57 -4.96
CA SER A 65 4.75 -7.87 -5.62
C SER A 65 4.35 -7.73 -7.07
N GLU A 66 4.98 -8.49 -7.97
CA GLU A 66 4.62 -8.56 -9.39
C GLU A 66 4.49 -7.18 -10.10
N GLY A 67 5.25 -6.17 -9.64
CA GLY A 67 5.21 -4.81 -10.20
C GLY A 67 4.07 -3.91 -9.69
N TYR A 68 3.26 -4.38 -8.74
CA TYR A 68 2.17 -3.62 -8.12
C TYR A 68 2.49 -3.26 -6.68
N LEU A 69 1.93 -2.14 -6.23
CA LEU A 69 1.65 -1.91 -4.83
C LEU A 69 0.37 -2.68 -4.48
N MET A 70 0.48 -3.56 -3.50
CA MET A 70 -0.59 -4.43 -3.05
C MET A 70 -0.86 -4.20 -1.56
N ILE A 71 -2.06 -4.54 -1.11
CA ILE A 71 -2.42 -4.60 0.32
C ILE A 71 -2.71 -6.05 0.69
N THR A 72 -2.21 -6.48 1.85
CA THR A 72 -2.57 -7.78 2.44
C THR A 72 -3.64 -7.61 3.50
N LEU A 73 -4.65 -8.48 3.47
CA LEU A 73 -5.79 -8.48 4.38
C LEU A 73 -6.11 -9.91 4.80
N SER A 74 -6.30 -10.14 6.09
CA SER A 74 -6.84 -11.41 6.55
C SER A 74 -8.32 -11.53 6.16
N ASP A 75 -8.81 -12.76 6.02
CA ASP A 75 -10.21 -13.02 5.67
C ASP A 75 -11.21 -12.38 6.66
N ASP A 76 -10.82 -12.23 7.93
CA ASP A 76 -11.69 -11.68 8.99
C ASP A 76 -11.94 -10.17 8.84
N VAL A 77 -11.04 -9.43 8.19
CA VAL A 77 -11.12 -7.96 8.03
C VAL A 77 -11.40 -7.54 6.59
N TYR A 78 -11.40 -8.49 5.64
CA TYR A 78 -11.59 -8.19 4.24
C TYR A 78 -13.01 -7.71 3.93
N ASP A 79 -13.11 -6.45 3.50
CA ASP A 79 -14.32 -5.85 2.92
C ASP A 79 -14.00 -5.35 1.50
N GLU A 80 -14.58 -6.02 0.50
CA GLU A 80 -14.39 -5.69 -0.91
C GLU A 80 -14.87 -4.28 -1.27
N GLU A 81 -16.01 -3.84 -0.70
CA GLU A 81 -16.57 -2.53 -1.02
C GLU A 81 -15.74 -1.40 -0.44
N GLU A 82 -15.23 -1.60 0.78
CA GLU A 82 -14.31 -0.65 1.40
C GLU A 82 -12.98 -0.56 0.65
N LEU A 83 -12.37 -1.69 0.31
CA LEU A 83 -11.14 -1.71 -0.47
C LEU A 83 -11.31 -1.02 -1.82
N ARG A 84 -12.41 -1.31 -2.54
CA ARG A 84 -12.75 -0.66 -3.80
C ARG A 84 -12.88 0.85 -3.64
N ARG A 85 -13.62 1.31 -2.61
CA ARG A 85 -13.83 2.72 -2.32
C ARG A 85 -12.50 3.45 -2.06
N LEU A 86 -11.64 2.88 -1.21
CA LEU A 86 -10.35 3.47 -0.87
C LEU A 86 -9.38 3.49 -2.07
N THR A 87 -9.42 2.46 -2.91
CA THR A 87 -8.63 2.40 -4.16
C THR A 87 -9.08 3.48 -5.16
N ILE A 88 -10.39 3.70 -5.30
CA ILE A 88 -10.91 4.80 -6.12
C ILE A 88 -10.43 6.15 -5.58
N GLN A 89 -10.53 6.37 -4.27
CA GLN A 89 -10.05 7.61 -3.65
C GLN A 89 -8.54 7.83 -3.81
N LEU A 90 -7.73 6.76 -3.77
CA LEU A 90 -6.31 6.82 -4.08
C LEU A 90 -6.10 7.35 -5.51
N LEU A 91 -6.77 6.74 -6.49
CA LEU A 91 -6.65 7.13 -7.90
C LEU A 91 -7.12 8.57 -8.15
N GLU A 92 -8.21 9.00 -7.52
CA GLU A 92 -8.72 10.38 -7.62
C GLU A 92 -7.75 11.42 -7.01
N LYS A 93 -6.97 11.02 -6.01
CA LYS A 93 -5.98 11.89 -5.36
C LYS A 93 -4.67 12.00 -6.14
N MET A 94 -4.31 10.97 -6.91
CA MET A 94 -3.06 10.96 -7.69
C MET A 94 -3.12 12.02 -8.79
N ARG A 95 -2.15 12.94 -8.77
CA ARG A 95 -1.97 13.96 -9.82
C ARG A 95 -0.74 13.60 -10.64
N PHE A 96 -0.89 13.56 -11.95
CA PHE A 96 0.18 13.26 -12.92
C PHE A 96 0.62 14.52 -13.66
#